data_AF-A0A970XGI8-F1
#
_entry.id   AF-A0A970XGI8-F1
#
_cell.length_a   1.000
_cell.length_b   1.000
_cell.length_c   1.000
_cell.angle_alpha   90.00
_cell.angle_beta   90.00
_cell.angle_gamma   90.00
#
_symmetry.space_group_name_H-M   'P 1'
#
loop_
_entity.id
_entity.type
_entity.pdbx_description
1 polymer ?
#
loop_
_entity_poly.entity_id
_entity_poly.type
_entity_poly.pdbx_seq_one_letter_code
_entity_poly.pdbx_strand_id
1 'polypeptide(L)'
;MFFVINDPAIVGAAAVKRELPIYCVKRDNKAVSLTFDAAWGNEDTQLLIDILDKYNVKATFFVVGFWVDKFPESVKALADAGHEVMNHSDNHAHFARLSTVEIVKNISACNKKVAAVTGVTPTLFRCPYGEYDDHVIRTLKSMGMNTIQWDV
;
A
#
# COMPACT_ATOMS: atom_id res chain seq x y z
N MET A 1 -35.60 35.08 44.15
CA MET A 1 -36.13 34.58 42.86
C MET A 1 -34.92 34.31 41.98
N PHE A 2 -34.61 33.03 41.76
CA PHE A 2 -33.44 32.60 40.98
C PHE A 2 -33.76 32.72 39.49
N PHE A 3 -32.91 33.40 38.72
CA PHE A 3 -32.95 33.32 37.25
C PHE A 3 -31.83 32.39 36.80
N VAL A 4 -32.22 31.22 36.30
CA VAL A 4 -31.34 30.31 35.55
C VAL A 4 -31.21 30.88 34.15
N ILE A 5 -29.99 31.26 33.77
CA ILE A 5 -29.66 31.64 32.40
C ILE A 5 -29.37 30.33 31.66
N ASN A 6 -30.13 30.03 30.61
CA ASN A 6 -29.86 28.91 29.71
C ASN A 6 -28.51 29.14 29.03
N ASP A 7 -27.50 28.36 29.41
CA ASP A 7 -26.25 28.25 28.68
C ASP A 7 -26.52 27.49 27.37
N PRO A 8 -26.20 28.03 26.17
CA PRO A 8 -26.36 27.28 24.95
C PRO A 8 -25.49 26.02 25.01
N ALA A 9 -26.11 24.86 24.74
CA ALA A 9 -25.39 23.59 24.67
C ALA A 9 -24.21 23.72 23.69
N ILE A 10 -22.99 23.72 24.21
CA ILE A 10 -21.78 23.60 23.41
C ILE A 10 -21.80 22.20 22.80
N VAL A 11 -22.28 22.10 21.56
CA VAL A 11 -22.12 20.89 20.75
C VAL A 11 -20.67 20.84 20.34
N GLY A 12 -19.84 20.16 21.13
CA GLY A 12 -18.49 19.81 20.72
C GLY A 12 -18.56 18.91 19.50
N ALA A 13 -18.22 19.44 18.32
CA ALA A 13 -17.96 18.61 17.17
C ALA A 13 -16.71 17.78 17.47
N ALA A 14 -16.90 16.52 17.86
CA ALA A 14 -15.81 15.56 17.91
C ALA A 14 -15.31 15.39 16.47
N ALA A 15 -14.16 15.98 16.15
CA ALA A 15 -13.51 15.74 14.87
C ALA A 15 -13.23 14.24 14.77
N VAL A 16 -13.92 13.55 13.85
CA VAL A 16 -13.62 12.16 13.57
C VAL A 16 -12.18 12.12 13.06
N LYS A 17 -11.32 11.44 13.82
CA LYS A 17 -9.91 11.32 13.47
C LYS A 17 -9.80 10.45 12.22
N ARG A 18 -9.51 11.09 11.09
CA ARG A 18 -9.26 10.43 9.80
C ARG A 18 -8.16 9.40 9.96
N GLU A 19 -8.37 8.23 9.37
CA GLU A 19 -7.36 7.19 9.27
C GLU A 19 -6.42 7.55 8.12
N LEU A 20 -5.12 7.56 8.40
CA LEU A 20 -4.10 7.94 7.42
C LEU A 20 -3.20 6.75 7.12
N PRO A 21 -2.84 6.54 5.84
CA PRO A 21 -1.74 5.65 5.48
C PRO A 21 -0.41 6.25 5.93
N ILE A 22 0.63 5.44 5.84
CA ILE A 22 2.00 5.85 6.15
C ILE A 22 2.57 6.57 4.91
N TYR A 23 2.70 7.89 4.99
CA TYR A 23 3.35 8.70 3.96
C TYR A 23 4.87 8.73 4.15
N CYS A 24 5.30 8.90 5.39
CA CYS A 24 6.70 8.96 5.78
C CYS A 24 6.85 8.50 7.24
N VAL A 25 8.09 8.28 7.66
CA VAL A 25 8.43 7.94 9.04
C VAL A 25 9.46 8.92 9.58
N LYS A 26 9.32 9.30 10.84
CA LYS A 26 10.32 10.13 11.50
C LYS A 26 11.62 9.35 11.62
N ARG A 27 12.72 9.98 11.21
CA ARG A 27 14.08 9.44 11.23
C ARG A 27 15.03 10.55 11.72
N ASP A 28 16.05 10.17 12.47
CA ASP A 28 17.09 11.11 12.91
C ASP A 28 18.25 11.18 11.90
N ASN A 29 18.31 10.27 10.94
CA ASN A 29 19.29 10.25 9.86
C ASN A 29 18.67 10.72 8.52
N LYS A 30 19.53 11.11 7.57
CA LYS A 30 19.14 11.46 6.20
C LYS A 30 18.95 10.19 5.38
N ALA A 31 17.77 9.59 5.46
CA ALA A 31 17.42 8.37 4.72
C ALA A 31 16.14 8.58 3.92
N VAL A 32 16.06 7.91 2.77
CA VAL A 32 14.86 7.81 1.93
C VAL A 32 14.58 6.33 1.65
N SER A 33 13.31 5.99 1.41
CA SER A 33 12.89 4.66 0.96
C SER A 33 12.43 4.75 -0.48
N LEU A 34 13.05 3.96 -1.36
CA LEU A 34 12.68 3.93 -2.77
C LEU A 34 11.62 2.86 -3.01
N THR A 35 10.55 3.24 -3.71
CA THR A 35 9.45 2.34 -4.02
C THR A 35 8.97 2.53 -5.45
N PHE A 36 8.49 1.46 -6.08
CA PHE A 36 7.97 1.48 -7.45
C PHE A 36 6.61 0.81 -7.52
N ASP A 37 5.75 1.31 -8.40
CA ASP A 37 4.47 0.68 -8.72
C ASP A 37 4.61 -0.02 -10.07
N ALA A 38 4.46 -1.34 -10.08
CA ALA A 38 4.61 -2.18 -11.26
C ALA A 38 3.24 -2.69 -11.72
N ALA A 39 2.68 -2.00 -12.71
CA ALA A 39 1.38 -2.32 -13.29
C ALA A 39 1.44 -2.71 -14.77
N TRP A 40 2.40 -2.20 -15.55
CA TRP A 40 2.44 -2.35 -17.01
C TRP A 40 3.87 -2.48 -17.51
N GLY A 41 4.08 -3.26 -18.58
CA GLY A 41 5.41 -3.52 -19.14
C GLY A 41 6.32 -4.28 -18.17
N ASN A 42 7.40 -4.86 -18.67
CA ASN A 42 8.46 -5.47 -17.85
C ASN A 42 9.85 -5.28 -18.46
N GLU A 43 9.94 -4.53 -19.56
CA GLU A 43 11.11 -4.44 -20.44
C GLU A 43 12.34 -3.90 -19.71
N ASP A 44 12.12 -2.99 -18.76
CA ASP A 44 13.17 -2.33 -17.99
C ASP A 44 13.45 -3.00 -16.62
N THR A 45 12.76 -4.10 -16.28
CA THR A 45 12.86 -4.72 -14.95
C THR A 45 14.30 -5.10 -14.62
N GLN A 46 14.99 -5.77 -15.55
CA GLN A 46 16.37 -6.20 -15.33
C GLN A 46 17.32 -5.00 -15.25
N LEU A 47 17.14 -4.00 -16.12
CA LEU A 47 17.94 -2.77 -16.09
C LEU A 47 17.79 -2.05 -14.73
N LEU A 48 16.57 -2.01 -14.19
CA LEU A 48 16.32 -1.41 -12.89
C LEU A 48 17.00 -2.18 -11.76
N ILE A 49 16.91 -3.52 -11.76
CA ILE A 49 17.63 -4.39 -10.81
C ILE A 49 19.14 -4.10 -10.89
N ASP A 50 19.72 -4.10 -12.09
CA ASP A 50 21.15 -3.87 -12.31
C ASP A 50 21.60 -2.50 -11.78
N ILE A 51 20.78 -1.45 -11.98
CA ILE A 51 21.04 -0.11 -11.44
C ILE A 51 20.99 -0.13 -9.91
N LEU A 52 19.93 -0.71 -9.31
CA LEU A 52 19.78 -0.77 -7.86
C LEU A 52 20.93 -1.53 -7.21
N ASP A 53 21.33 -2.66 -7.78
CA ASP A 53 22.45 -3.47 -7.29
C ASP A 53 23.80 -2.76 -7.47
N LYS A 54 24.03 -2.05 -8.57
CA LYS A 54 25.24 -1.22 -8.78
C LYS A 54 25.44 -0.21 -7.64
N TYR A 55 24.36 0.34 -7.10
CA TYR A 55 24.41 1.30 -6.00
C TYR A 55 24.15 0.66 -4.63
N ASN A 56 24.01 -0.67 -4.56
CA ASN A 56 23.68 -1.42 -3.35
C ASN A 56 22.42 -0.89 -2.64
N VAL A 57 21.40 -0.55 -3.41
CA VAL A 57 20.10 -0.06 -2.94
C VAL A 57 19.08 -1.19 -3.03
N LYS A 58 18.29 -1.38 -1.97
CA LYS A 58 17.09 -2.22 -2.01
C LYS A 58 15.85 -1.34 -2.00
N ALA A 59 14.83 -1.77 -2.74
CA ALA A 59 13.59 -1.05 -2.95
C ALA A 59 12.38 -1.96 -2.70
N THR A 60 11.20 -1.35 -2.56
CA THR A 60 9.93 -2.05 -2.45
C THR A 60 9.12 -1.87 -3.74
N PHE A 61 8.72 -2.96 -4.36
CA PHE A 61 7.92 -3.00 -5.58
C PHE A 61 6.48 -3.36 -5.24
N PHE A 62 5.56 -2.44 -5.42
CA PHE A 62 4.12 -2.69 -5.31
C PHE A 62 3.61 -3.20 -6.66
N VAL A 63 3.30 -4.50 -6.74
CA VAL A 63 2.89 -5.17 -7.98
C VAL A 63 1.38 -5.39 -8.02
N VAL A 64 0.80 -5.24 -9.21
CA VAL A 64 -0.60 -5.63 -9.43
C VAL A 64 -0.73 -7.12 -9.73
N GLY A 65 -1.82 -7.76 -9.32
CA GLY A 65 -2.00 -9.21 -9.46
C GLY A 65 -1.93 -9.72 -10.91
N PHE A 66 -2.56 -9.03 -11.86
CA PHE A 66 -2.45 -9.42 -13.27
C PHE A 66 -1.03 -9.26 -13.85
N TRP A 67 -0.20 -8.38 -13.28
CA TRP A 67 1.20 -8.24 -13.69
C TRP A 67 2.02 -9.42 -13.17
N VAL A 68 1.72 -9.89 -11.95
CA VAL A 68 2.29 -11.13 -11.41
C VAL A 68 1.93 -12.33 -12.25
N ASP A 69 0.68 -12.43 -12.70
CA ASP A 69 0.25 -13.54 -13.58
C ASP A 69 0.96 -13.48 -14.95
N LYS A 70 1.20 -12.28 -15.47
CA LYS A 70 1.76 -12.07 -16.80
C LYS A 70 3.29 -12.23 -16.84
N PHE A 71 3.97 -11.79 -15.77
CA PHE A 71 5.42 -11.72 -15.69
C PHE A 71 5.97 -12.33 -14.39
N PRO A 72 5.63 -13.60 -14.07
CA PRO A 72 6.07 -14.24 -12.83
C PRO A 72 7.59 -14.35 -12.73
N GLU A 73 8.30 -14.47 -13.84
CA GLU A 73 9.77 -14.47 -13.89
C GLU A 73 10.35 -13.12 -13.46
N SER A 74 9.71 -12.01 -13.84
CA SER A 74 10.13 -10.66 -13.46
C SER A 74 9.89 -10.41 -11.97
N VAL A 75 8.74 -10.86 -11.44
CA VAL A 75 8.45 -10.86 -9.99
C VAL A 75 9.49 -11.66 -9.22
N LYS A 76 9.83 -12.86 -9.72
CA LYS A 76 10.83 -13.72 -9.11
C LYS A 76 12.21 -13.08 -9.14
N ALA A 77 12.60 -12.46 -10.25
CA ALA A 77 13.89 -11.77 -10.38
C ALA A 77 14.03 -10.63 -9.36
N LEU A 78 12.97 -9.83 -9.16
CA LEU A 78 12.95 -8.78 -8.12
C LEU A 78 13.18 -9.37 -6.72
N ALA A 79 12.48 -10.46 -6.39
CA ALA A 79 12.60 -11.12 -5.10
C ALA A 79 13.99 -11.78 -4.91
N ASP A 80 14.50 -12.47 -5.93
CA ASP A 80 15.82 -13.12 -5.91
C ASP A 80 16.96 -12.09 -5.81
N ALA A 81 16.77 -10.89 -6.36
CA ALA A 81 17.66 -9.75 -6.16
C ALA A 81 17.56 -9.12 -4.76
N GLY A 82 16.67 -9.62 -3.89
CA GLY A 82 16.51 -9.14 -2.51
C GLY A 82 15.70 -7.86 -2.37
N HIS A 83 14.89 -7.50 -3.37
CA HIS A 83 13.89 -6.45 -3.25
C HIS A 83 12.63 -6.98 -2.56
N GLU A 84 11.87 -6.08 -1.92
CA GLU A 84 10.57 -6.43 -1.37
C GLU A 84 9.52 -6.37 -2.47
N VAL A 85 8.66 -7.40 -2.57
CA VAL A 85 7.51 -7.40 -3.48
C VAL A 85 6.22 -7.37 -2.66
N MET A 86 5.44 -6.31 -2.87
CA MET A 86 4.28 -5.94 -2.06
C MET A 86 3.05 -5.70 -2.95
N ASN A 87 1.89 -5.48 -2.35
CA ASN A 87 0.61 -5.53 -3.05
C ASN A 87 0.15 -4.16 -3.56
N HIS A 88 -0.24 -4.09 -4.85
CA HIS A 88 -0.84 -2.90 -5.48
C HIS A 88 -2.22 -3.13 -6.09
N SER A 89 -3.03 -4.04 -5.51
CA SER A 89 -4.32 -4.55 -6.00
C SER A 89 -4.18 -5.67 -7.02
N ASP A 90 -5.13 -6.60 -7.03
CA ASP A 90 -5.17 -7.68 -8.02
C ASP A 90 -5.42 -7.16 -9.44
N ASN A 91 -6.22 -6.10 -9.56
CA ASN A 91 -6.74 -5.58 -10.82
C ASN A 91 -6.67 -4.05 -10.95
N HIS A 92 -5.87 -3.38 -10.11
CA HIS A 92 -5.74 -1.91 -10.09
C HIS A 92 -7.09 -1.16 -9.96
N ALA A 93 -8.04 -1.68 -9.16
CA ALA A 93 -9.36 -1.06 -8.94
C ALA A 93 -9.32 0.26 -8.13
N HIS A 94 -10.41 1.03 -8.22
CA HIS A 94 -10.67 2.20 -7.37
C HIS A 94 -11.19 1.78 -5.99
N PHE A 95 -10.30 1.65 -4.99
CA PHE A 95 -10.62 1.05 -3.69
C PHE A 95 -11.69 1.78 -2.88
N ALA A 96 -11.77 3.11 -3.02
CA ALA A 96 -12.81 3.92 -2.36
C ALA A 96 -14.25 3.60 -2.84
N ARG A 97 -14.40 2.81 -3.91
CA ARG A 97 -15.70 2.38 -4.46
C ARG A 97 -16.04 0.93 -4.15
N LEU A 98 -15.16 0.20 -3.47
CA LEU A 98 -15.32 -1.22 -3.17
C LEU A 98 -15.92 -1.44 -1.79
N SER A 99 -16.70 -2.50 -1.65
CA SER A 99 -17.12 -3.02 -0.35
C SER A 99 -15.96 -3.72 0.39
N THR A 100 -16.06 -3.90 1.71
CA THR A 100 -15.09 -4.67 2.51
C THR A 100 -14.80 -6.05 1.91
N VAL A 101 -15.83 -6.77 1.45
CA VAL A 101 -15.68 -8.12 0.88
C VAL A 101 -14.86 -8.07 -0.41
N GLU A 102 -15.11 -7.08 -1.26
CA GLU A 102 -14.37 -6.88 -2.51
C GLU A 102 -12.91 -6.49 -2.23
N ILE A 103 -12.66 -5.61 -1.26
CA ILE A 103 -11.31 -5.24 -0.81
C ILE A 103 -10.57 -6.49 -0.33
N VAL A 104 -11.15 -7.25 0.60
CA VAL A 104 -10.53 -8.47 1.15
C VAL A 104 -10.23 -9.48 0.06
N LYS A 105 -11.18 -9.72 -0.85
CA LYS A 105 -10.99 -10.63 -1.97
C LYS A 105 -9.86 -10.18 -2.89
N ASN A 106 -9.82 -8.90 -3.24
CA ASN A 106 -8.81 -8.32 -4.12
C ASN A 106 -7.40 -8.42 -3.50
N ILE A 107 -7.24 -7.96 -2.27
CA ILE A 107 -5.96 -8.02 -1.55
C ILE A 107 -5.49 -9.47 -1.41
N SER A 108 -6.39 -10.37 -1.02
CA SER A 108 -6.05 -11.78 -0.80
C SER A 108 -5.65 -12.47 -2.11
N ALA A 109 -6.27 -12.13 -3.24
CA ALA A 109 -5.94 -12.69 -4.54
C ALA A 109 -4.52 -12.31 -4.97
N CYS A 110 -4.17 -11.02 -4.90
CA CYS A 110 -2.83 -10.56 -5.22
C CYS A 110 -1.78 -11.11 -4.24
N ASN A 111 -2.07 -11.13 -2.93
CA ASN A 111 -1.17 -11.71 -1.92
C ASN A 111 -0.83 -13.18 -2.23
N LYS A 112 -1.83 -13.99 -2.62
CA LYS A 112 -1.60 -15.38 -2.99
C LYS A 112 -0.71 -15.53 -4.22
N LYS A 113 -0.90 -14.69 -5.23
CA LYS A 113 -0.08 -14.70 -6.45
C LYS A 113 1.37 -14.34 -6.15
N VAL A 114 1.60 -13.27 -5.38
CA VAL A 114 2.95 -12.86 -4.98
C VAL A 114 3.63 -13.95 -4.12
N ALA A 115 2.91 -14.50 -3.14
CA ALA A 115 3.44 -15.56 -2.28
C ALA A 115 3.77 -16.84 -3.05
N ALA A 116 3.00 -17.19 -4.07
CA ALA A 116 3.27 -18.36 -4.91
C ALA A 116 4.57 -18.23 -5.71
N VAL A 117 4.95 -17.01 -6.10
CA VAL A 117 6.17 -16.76 -6.89
C VAL A 117 7.39 -16.53 -6.00
N THR A 118 7.22 -15.79 -4.91
CA THR A 118 8.34 -15.29 -4.08
C THR A 118 8.54 -16.08 -2.79
N GLY A 119 7.55 -16.87 -2.36
CA GLY A 119 7.53 -17.49 -1.03
C GLY A 119 7.19 -16.53 0.11
N VAL A 120 7.00 -15.24 -0.17
CA VAL A 120 6.73 -14.20 0.83
C VAL A 120 5.30 -13.66 0.64
N THR A 121 4.53 -13.64 1.72
CA THR A 121 3.19 -13.03 1.71
C THR A 121 3.33 -11.52 1.92
N PRO A 122 2.77 -10.67 1.04
CA PRO A 122 2.81 -9.22 1.23
C PRO A 122 2.19 -8.78 2.55
N THR A 123 2.82 -7.79 3.18
CA THR A 123 2.33 -7.12 4.41
C THR A 123 2.08 -5.63 4.20
N LEU A 124 2.57 -5.08 3.08
CA LEU A 124 2.37 -3.70 2.68
C LEU A 124 1.42 -3.64 1.50
N PHE A 125 0.58 -2.60 1.49
CA PHE A 125 -0.32 -2.29 0.40
C PHE A 125 -0.20 -0.83 0.02
N ARG A 126 -0.18 -0.53 -1.28
CA ARG A 126 -0.37 0.82 -1.79
C ARG A 126 -1.65 0.87 -2.59
N CYS A 127 -2.54 1.81 -2.25
CA CYS A 127 -3.79 1.98 -3.00
C CYS A 127 -3.51 2.43 -4.44
N PRO A 128 -4.12 1.79 -5.45
CA PRO A 128 -4.16 2.34 -6.80
C PRO A 128 -4.64 3.79 -6.81
N TYR A 129 -4.05 4.61 -7.68
CA TYR A 129 -4.36 6.04 -7.81
C TYR A 129 -4.14 6.89 -6.54
N GLY A 130 -3.58 6.31 -5.48
CA GLY A 130 -3.51 6.96 -4.16
C GLY A 130 -4.89 7.16 -3.51
N GLU A 131 -5.92 6.47 -3.98
CA GLU A 131 -7.30 6.65 -3.52
C GLU A 131 -7.59 5.82 -2.25
N TYR A 132 -8.00 6.49 -1.18
CA TYR A 132 -8.42 5.84 0.06
C TYR A 132 -9.41 6.70 0.85
N ASP A 133 -10.16 6.03 1.72
CA ASP A 133 -10.95 6.62 2.80
C ASP A 133 -10.76 5.81 4.10
N ASP A 134 -11.41 6.22 5.19
CA ASP A 134 -11.31 5.53 6.48
C ASP A 134 -11.78 4.07 6.40
N HIS A 135 -12.73 3.76 5.51
CA HIS A 135 -13.25 2.42 5.31
C HIS A 135 -12.16 1.49 4.73
N VAL A 136 -11.47 1.95 3.69
CA VAL A 136 -10.36 1.23 3.05
C VAL A 136 -9.23 0.99 4.06
N ILE A 137 -8.79 2.03 4.77
CA ILE A 137 -7.66 1.92 5.71
C ILE A 137 -8.00 0.96 6.86
N ARG A 138 -9.20 1.04 7.43
CA ARG A 138 -9.62 0.12 8.50
C ARG A 138 -9.74 -1.32 8.02
N THR A 139 -10.26 -1.53 6.81
CA THR A 139 -10.34 -2.87 6.22
C THR A 139 -8.94 -3.47 6.06
N LEU A 140 -8.01 -2.74 5.46
CA LEU A 140 -6.62 -3.20 5.27
C LEU A 140 -5.92 -3.49 6.61
N LYS A 141 -6.10 -2.62 7.60
CA LYS A 141 -5.55 -2.81 8.95
C LYS A 141 -6.12 -4.07 9.62
N SER A 142 -7.40 -4.37 9.43
CA SER A 142 -8.02 -5.61 9.95
C SER A 142 -7.45 -6.87 9.32
N MET A 143 -6.88 -6.76 8.11
CA MET A 143 -6.16 -7.84 7.42
C MET A 143 -4.69 -7.92 7.83
N GLY A 144 -4.21 -7.05 8.73
CA GLY A 144 -2.80 -6.96 9.12
C GLY A 144 -1.92 -6.26 8.07
N MET A 145 -2.50 -5.57 7.10
CA MET A 145 -1.77 -4.86 6.05
C MET A 145 -1.49 -3.42 6.47
N ASN A 146 -0.26 -2.95 6.27
CA ASN A 146 0.08 -1.54 6.40
C ASN A 146 -0.13 -0.83 5.06
N THR A 147 -0.91 0.25 5.06
CA THR A 147 -1.12 1.06 3.86
C THR A 147 -0.01 2.10 3.72
N ILE A 148 0.68 2.09 2.59
CA ILE A 148 1.83 2.96 2.27
C ILE A 148 1.43 3.97 1.20
N GLN A 149 1.86 5.22 1.39
CA GLN A 149 1.79 6.27 0.37
C GLN A 149 3.18 6.82 0.02
N TRP A 150 3.29 8.06 -0.44
CA TRP A 150 4.54 8.71 -0.82
C TRP A 150 4.50 10.21 -0.47
N ASP A 151 5.67 10.79 -0.22
CA ASP A 151 5.84 12.19 0.21
C ASP A 151 6.65 13.06 -0.78
N VAL A 152 7.05 12.50 -1.94
CA VAL A 152 7.78 13.16 -3.03
C VAL A 152 7.08 12.95 -4.36
#